data_AF-X1DH01-F1
#
_entry.id   AF-X1DH01-F1
#
_cell.length_a   1.000
_cell.length_b   1.000
_cell.length_c   1.000
_cell.angle_alpha   90.00
_cell.angle_beta   90.00
_cell.angle_gamma   90.00
#
_symmetry.space_group_name_H-M   'P 1'
#
loop_
_entity.id
_entity.type
_entity.pdbx_description
1 polymer ?
#
loop_
_entity_poly.entity_id
_entity_poly.type
_entity_poly.pdbx_seq_one_letter_code
_entity_poly.pdbx_strand_id
1 'polypeptide(L)'
;FNSRQLLAHLIIMEELQKLKRILFNSKEYPKKEVIAIITYLQLAIDKVIDRNAIQATWIASYQRIAHTFARHDFAFKWSYAEMDIIVKGLDWAFNNILKAYKELCEFQSSHILEPKIIKSDAKNLKFLSDNEIDVIIVDPPYYDNVMYAELSDFFYVWMKIGLKDIYPEIFNDELTDKDNEAVANPSRFVGMGSSKKSLAKQDYEAKMEQSFKEMNRVLQKNGVLTIMFTHKSTDAWDTLAMALMEAGFQISASWPVHTESEISLHIAKKIL
;
A
#
# COMPACT_ATOMS: atom_id res chain seq x y z
N PHE A 1 -4.69 19.44 -5.79
CA PHE A 1 -6.05 19.61 -6.37
C PHE A 1 -6.20 21.05 -6.87
N ASN A 2 -6.98 21.29 -7.93
CA ASN A 2 -7.47 22.63 -8.22
C ASN A 2 -8.66 22.96 -7.28
N SER A 3 -9.11 24.21 -7.24
CA SER A 3 -10.18 24.65 -6.33
C SER A 3 -11.51 23.90 -6.54
N ARG A 4 -11.84 23.56 -7.79
CA ARG A 4 -13.08 22.83 -8.13
C ARG A 4 -13.02 21.37 -7.67
N GLN A 5 -11.93 20.68 -7.97
CA GLN A 5 -11.67 19.30 -7.54
C GLN A 5 -11.73 19.21 -6.02
N LEU A 6 -11.06 20.14 -5.33
CA LEU A 6 -11.04 20.16 -3.86
C LEU A 6 -12.46 20.35 -3.29
N LEU A 7 -13.24 21.29 -3.84
CA LEU A 7 -14.62 21.51 -3.42
C LEU A 7 -15.48 20.26 -3.64
N ALA A 8 -15.37 19.61 -4.80
CA ALA A 8 -16.13 18.39 -5.10
C ALA A 8 -15.80 17.25 -4.13
N HIS A 9 -14.51 17.02 -3.86
CA HIS A 9 -14.06 16.01 -2.90
C HIS A 9 -14.57 16.29 -1.49
N LEU A 10 -14.50 17.55 -1.03
CA LEU A 10 -15.01 17.93 0.29
C LEU A 10 -16.51 17.74 0.43
N ILE A 11 -17.30 18.07 -0.61
CA ILE A 11 -18.75 17.83 -0.62
C ILE A 11 -19.06 16.33 -0.51
N ILE A 12 -18.36 15.49 -1.28
CA ILE A 12 -18.52 14.03 -1.21
C ILE A 12 -18.20 13.51 0.20
N MET A 13 -17.12 14.00 0.80
CA MET A 13 -16.75 13.63 2.17
C MET A 13 -17.80 14.09 3.18
N GLU A 14 -18.39 15.27 3.02
CA GLU A 14 -19.49 15.75 3.86
C GLU A 14 -20.72 14.84 3.77
N GLU A 15 -21.10 14.43 2.55
CA GLU A 15 -22.21 13.50 2.33
C GLU A 15 -21.93 12.11 2.90
N LEU A 16 -20.69 11.62 2.80
CA LEU A 16 -20.29 10.38 3.48
C LEU A 16 -20.47 10.48 5.00
N GLN A 17 -20.10 11.61 5.61
CA GLN A 17 -20.29 11.83 7.05
C GLN A 17 -21.77 11.89 7.44
N LYS A 18 -22.61 12.53 6.63
CA LYS A 18 -24.07 12.55 6.83
C LYS A 18 -24.65 11.14 6.75
N LEU A 19 -24.32 10.40 5.70
CA LEU A 19 -24.76 9.02 5.51
C LEU A 19 -24.32 8.13 6.68
N LYS A 20 -23.06 8.25 7.10
CA LYS A 20 -22.51 7.53 8.27
C LYS A 20 -23.34 7.75 9.52
N ARG A 21 -23.70 9.01 9.84
CA ARG A 21 -24.56 9.33 10.98
C ARG A 21 -25.95 8.72 10.86
N ILE A 22 -26.54 8.74 9.67
CA ILE A 22 -27.86 8.15 9.40
C ILE A 22 -27.83 6.64 9.64
N LEU A 23 -26.86 5.93 9.06
CA LEU A 23 -26.76 4.47 9.14
C LEU A 23 -26.47 3.98 10.55
N PHE A 24 -25.60 4.67 11.31
CA PHE A 24 -25.37 4.31 12.71
C PHE A 24 -26.60 4.54 13.61
N ASN A 25 -27.53 5.43 13.21
CA ASN A 25 -28.74 5.73 13.97
C ASN A 25 -29.97 4.91 13.52
N SER A 26 -30.01 4.38 12.29
CA SER A 26 -31.21 3.77 11.71
C SER A 26 -31.60 2.42 12.32
N LYS A 27 -30.68 1.75 13.03
CA LYS A 27 -30.82 0.35 13.52
C LYS A 27 -31.16 -0.68 12.42
N GLU A 28 -31.13 -0.28 11.15
CA GLU A 28 -31.48 -1.11 10.00
C GLU A 28 -30.44 -2.21 9.76
N TYR A 29 -29.17 -1.89 10.03
CA TYR A 29 -28.03 -2.80 9.84
C TYR A 29 -27.28 -3.03 11.16
N PRO A 30 -26.73 -4.24 11.38
CA PRO A 30 -25.75 -4.47 12.43
C PRO A 30 -24.56 -3.49 12.33
N LYS A 31 -24.01 -3.10 13.47
CA LYS A 31 -22.88 -2.15 13.52
C LYS A 31 -21.70 -2.57 12.63
N LYS A 32 -21.39 -3.87 12.58
CA LYS A 32 -20.30 -4.42 11.74
C LYS A 32 -20.56 -4.19 10.24
N GLU A 33 -21.82 -4.32 9.79
CA GLU A 33 -22.19 -4.06 8.40
C GLU A 33 -22.13 -2.58 8.06
N VAL A 34 -22.60 -1.70 8.96
CA VAL A 34 -22.45 -0.24 8.76
C VAL A 34 -20.98 0.14 8.62
N ILE A 35 -20.10 -0.40 9.47
CA ILE A 35 -18.65 -0.19 9.38
C ILE A 35 -18.11 -0.64 8.01
N ALA A 36 -18.51 -1.83 7.54
CA ALA A 36 -18.10 -2.33 6.23
C ALA A 36 -18.59 -1.43 5.08
N ILE A 37 -19.88 -1.06 5.08
CA ILE A 37 -20.48 -0.19 4.06
C ILE A 37 -19.72 1.13 3.94
N ILE A 38 -19.50 1.82 5.07
CA ILE A 38 -18.78 3.10 5.09
C ILE A 38 -17.33 2.93 4.62
N THR A 39 -16.68 1.84 4.99
CA THR A 39 -15.30 1.54 4.57
C THR A 39 -15.22 1.33 3.05
N TYR A 40 -16.09 0.52 2.46
CA TYR A 40 -16.10 0.32 1.01
C TYR A 40 -16.50 1.58 0.23
N LEU A 41 -17.40 2.41 0.78
CA LEU A 41 -17.71 3.71 0.20
C LEU A 41 -16.50 4.65 0.24
N GLN A 42 -15.74 4.68 1.35
CA GLN A 42 -14.49 5.44 1.42
C GLN A 42 -13.50 4.98 0.34
N LEU A 43 -13.30 3.66 0.17
CA LEU A 43 -12.42 3.12 -0.86
C LEU A 43 -12.86 3.52 -2.29
N ALA A 44 -14.16 3.61 -2.55
CA ALA A 44 -14.67 4.11 -3.82
C ALA A 44 -14.36 5.60 -4.00
N ILE A 45 -14.52 6.41 -2.96
CA ILE A 45 -14.19 7.83 -2.96
C ILE A 45 -12.70 8.05 -3.19
N ASP A 46 -11.83 7.28 -2.52
CA ASP A 46 -10.38 7.35 -2.69
C ASP A 46 -9.95 7.06 -4.14
N LYS A 47 -10.63 6.11 -4.81
CA LYS A 47 -10.41 5.81 -6.23
C LYS A 47 -10.80 6.98 -7.14
N VAL A 48 -11.82 7.75 -6.77
CA VAL A 48 -12.20 8.99 -7.49
C VAL A 48 -11.19 10.10 -7.22
N ILE A 49 -10.74 10.26 -5.98
CA ILE A 49 -9.74 11.25 -5.57
C ILE A 49 -8.43 11.04 -6.34
N ASP A 50 -7.94 9.80 -6.42
CA ASP A 50 -6.74 9.41 -7.17
C ASP A 50 -6.81 9.74 -8.67
N ARG A 51 -8.01 9.75 -9.25
CA ARG A 51 -8.23 10.08 -10.67
C ARG A 51 -8.70 11.51 -10.91
N ASN A 52 -8.84 12.30 -9.86
CA ASN A 52 -9.24 13.71 -9.90
C ASN A 52 -8.32 14.58 -9.06
N ALA A 53 -7.02 14.42 -9.30
CA ALA A 53 -5.97 15.31 -8.83
C ALA A 53 -5.34 16.06 -9.99
N ILE A 54 -4.54 17.07 -9.70
CA ILE A 54 -3.79 17.83 -10.73
C ILE A 54 -2.65 17.00 -11.35
N GLN A 55 -2.41 15.81 -10.82
CA GLN A 55 -1.48 14.81 -11.34
C GLN A 55 -2.15 13.81 -12.29
N ALA A 56 -3.49 13.76 -12.32
CA ALA A 56 -4.23 12.84 -13.18
C ALA A 56 -4.23 13.35 -14.64
N THR A 57 -3.57 12.64 -15.55
CA THR A 57 -3.44 13.04 -16.96
C THR A 57 -4.35 12.23 -17.88
N TRP A 58 -4.56 12.69 -19.12
CA TRP A 58 -5.23 11.88 -20.14
C TRP A 58 -4.26 10.86 -20.74
N ILE A 59 -4.66 9.59 -20.78
CA ILE A 59 -3.92 8.53 -21.48
C ILE A 59 -4.59 8.30 -22.84
N ALA A 60 -4.00 8.88 -23.89
CA ALA A 60 -4.56 8.87 -25.24
C ALA A 60 -4.79 7.46 -25.79
N SER A 61 -3.87 6.52 -25.56
CA SER A 61 -3.95 5.15 -26.08
C SER A 61 -5.13 4.35 -25.52
N TYR A 62 -5.49 4.59 -24.27
CA TYR A 62 -6.58 3.90 -23.59
C TYR A 62 -7.85 4.75 -23.47
N GLN A 63 -7.81 5.98 -24.00
CA GLN A 63 -8.88 6.98 -23.90
C GLN A 63 -9.46 7.09 -22.48
N ARG A 64 -8.56 7.14 -21.49
CA ARG A 64 -8.94 7.16 -20.07
C ARG A 64 -8.06 8.11 -19.28
N ILE A 65 -8.58 8.54 -18.14
CA ILE A 65 -7.82 9.35 -17.17
C ILE A 65 -6.86 8.43 -16.40
N ALA A 66 -5.61 8.87 -16.24
CA ALA A 66 -4.60 8.22 -15.43
C ALA A 66 -4.89 8.41 -13.93
N HIS A 67 -4.37 7.49 -13.12
CA HIS A 67 -4.27 7.71 -11.69
C HIS A 67 -3.13 8.69 -11.37
N THR A 68 -3.12 9.25 -10.17
CA THR A 68 -2.15 10.27 -9.69
C THR A 68 -0.72 9.72 -9.77
N PHE A 69 -0.53 8.44 -9.44
CA PHE A 69 0.77 7.81 -9.24
C PHE A 69 1.31 7.01 -10.43
N ALA A 70 1.06 7.46 -11.66
CA ALA A 70 1.51 6.75 -12.87
C ALA A 70 3.03 6.48 -12.94
N ARG A 71 3.84 7.13 -12.10
CA ARG A 71 5.30 6.92 -11.95
C ARG A 71 5.73 6.61 -10.51
N HIS A 72 4.81 6.25 -9.62
CA HIS A 72 5.05 6.10 -8.18
C HIS A 72 5.68 7.34 -7.52
N ASP A 73 5.32 8.53 -7.99
CA ASP A 73 5.79 9.82 -7.50
C ASP A 73 4.72 10.91 -7.68
N PHE A 74 5.00 12.11 -7.16
CA PHE A 74 4.20 13.33 -7.38
C PHE A 74 4.78 14.21 -8.50
N ALA A 75 5.32 13.62 -9.57
CA ALA A 75 5.94 14.37 -10.64
C ALA A 75 4.97 15.40 -11.25
N PHE A 76 5.48 16.63 -11.43
CA PHE A 76 4.75 17.73 -12.04
C PHE A 76 4.17 17.35 -13.42
N LYS A 77 2.93 17.77 -13.69
CA LYS A 77 2.24 17.58 -14.96
C LYS A 77 1.85 18.94 -15.55
N TRP A 78 2.15 19.13 -16.83
CA TRP A 78 1.83 20.35 -17.57
C TRP A 78 0.33 20.54 -17.81
N SER A 79 -0.40 19.43 -17.91
CA SER A 79 -1.85 19.41 -18.05
C SER A 79 -2.43 18.25 -17.24
N TYR A 80 -3.68 18.42 -16.81
CA TYR A 80 -4.43 17.40 -16.09
C TYR A 80 -5.80 17.21 -16.74
N ALA A 81 -6.34 16.01 -16.60
CA ALA A 81 -7.70 15.66 -16.97
C ALA A 81 -8.56 15.60 -15.71
N GLU A 82 -9.85 15.83 -15.87
CA GLU A 82 -10.81 15.72 -14.77
C GLU A 82 -11.94 14.81 -15.22
N MET A 83 -12.28 13.85 -14.36
CA MET A 83 -13.42 12.99 -14.55
C MET A 83 -14.68 13.77 -14.17
N ASP A 84 -15.81 13.42 -14.76
CA ASP A 84 -17.10 13.79 -14.18
C ASP A 84 -17.26 13.05 -12.85
N ILE A 85 -16.94 13.73 -11.75
CA ILE A 85 -16.95 13.17 -10.40
C ILE A 85 -18.37 12.76 -9.98
N ILE A 86 -19.36 13.60 -10.28
CA ILE A 86 -20.70 13.54 -9.66
C ILE A 86 -21.56 12.47 -10.31
N VAL A 87 -21.58 12.40 -11.65
CA VAL A 87 -22.54 11.53 -12.34
C VAL A 87 -21.91 10.19 -12.69
N LYS A 88 -20.69 10.17 -13.24
CA LYS A 88 -20.08 8.95 -13.77
C LYS A 88 -18.96 8.39 -12.90
N GLY A 89 -18.24 9.27 -12.21
CA GLY A 89 -17.03 8.93 -11.47
C GLY A 89 -17.31 8.07 -10.26
N LEU A 90 -18.27 8.46 -9.43
CA LEU A 90 -18.69 7.70 -8.25
C LEU A 90 -19.31 6.35 -8.64
N ASP A 91 -20.22 6.32 -9.61
CA ASP A 91 -20.81 5.07 -10.11
C ASP A 91 -19.74 4.11 -10.63
N TRP A 92 -18.81 4.61 -11.43
CA TRP A 92 -17.68 3.82 -11.91
C TRP A 92 -16.86 3.29 -10.72
N ALA A 93 -16.46 4.15 -9.78
CA ALA A 93 -15.61 3.74 -8.68
C ALA A 93 -16.29 2.71 -7.77
N PHE A 94 -17.56 2.93 -7.43
CA PHE A 94 -18.37 2.01 -6.65
C PHE A 94 -18.48 0.65 -7.34
N ASN A 95 -18.80 0.62 -8.63
CA ASN A 95 -18.89 -0.63 -9.38
C ASN A 95 -17.56 -1.38 -9.44
N ASN A 96 -16.43 -0.68 -9.51
CA ASN A 96 -15.10 -1.32 -9.44
C ASN A 96 -14.84 -1.93 -8.06
N ILE A 97 -15.15 -1.22 -6.98
CA ILE A 97 -14.97 -1.73 -5.61
C ILE A 97 -15.91 -2.92 -5.35
N LEU A 98 -17.18 -2.81 -5.76
CA LEU A 98 -18.15 -3.89 -5.64
C LEU A 98 -17.75 -5.13 -6.43
N LYS A 99 -17.25 -4.95 -7.66
CA LYS A 99 -16.71 -6.05 -8.47
C LYS A 99 -15.56 -6.74 -7.75
N ALA A 100 -14.55 -5.98 -7.30
CA ALA A 100 -13.42 -6.54 -6.58
C ALA A 100 -13.85 -7.28 -5.30
N TYR A 101 -14.79 -6.72 -4.55
CA TYR A 101 -15.35 -7.38 -3.36
C TYR A 101 -16.03 -8.71 -3.69
N LYS A 102 -16.86 -8.75 -4.74
CA LYS A 102 -17.52 -9.98 -5.19
C LYS A 102 -16.51 -11.05 -5.61
N GLU A 103 -15.50 -10.68 -6.39
CA GLU A 103 -14.42 -11.58 -6.79
C GLU A 103 -13.66 -12.13 -5.56
N LEU A 104 -13.39 -11.29 -4.55
CA LEU A 104 -12.79 -11.75 -3.30
C LEU A 104 -13.68 -12.74 -2.53
N CYS A 105 -15.00 -12.53 -2.53
CA CYS A 105 -15.95 -13.47 -1.95
C CYS A 105 -15.98 -14.82 -2.68
N GLU A 106 -15.69 -14.87 -3.99
CA GLU A 106 -15.60 -16.12 -4.75
C GLU A 106 -14.38 -16.97 -4.35
N PHE A 107 -13.30 -16.33 -3.88
CA PHE A 107 -12.11 -17.03 -3.36
C PHE A 107 -12.25 -17.53 -1.92
N GLN A 108 -13.38 -17.26 -1.27
CA GLN A 108 -13.60 -17.66 0.11
C GLN A 108 -13.74 -19.19 0.21
N SER A 109 -12.86 -19.84 0.97
CA SER A 109 -12.96 -21.26 1.25
C SER A 109 -14.13 -21.54 2.20
N SER A 110 -14.62 -22.78 2.21
CA SER A 110 -15.70 -23.23 3.12
C SER A 110 -15.31 -23.21 4.61
N HIS A 111 -14.02 -23.03 4.93
CA HIS A 111 -13.48 -23.01 6.28
C HIS A 111 -12.89 -21.64 6.58
N ILE A 112 -13.73 -20.76 7.13
CA ILE A 112 -13.34 -19.39 7.48
C ILE A 112 -12.86 -19.41 8.93
N LEU A 113 -11.55 -19.45 9.13
CA LEU A 113 -10.98 -19.01 10.41
C LEU A 113 -11.07 -17.48 10.44
N GLU A 114 -11.46 -16.91 11.59
CA GLU A 114 -11.44 -15.44 11.75
C GLU A 114 -9.98 -14.94 11.68
N PRO A 115 -9.61 -14.13 10.68
CA PRO A 115 -8.25 -13.64 10.55
C PRO A 115 -7.96 -12.58 11.63
N LYS A 116 -6.77 -12.62 12.21
CA LYS A 116 -6.27 -11.57 13.11
C LYS A 116 -5.47 -10.55 12.29
N ILE A 117 -6.01 -9.33 12.18
CA ILE A 117 -5.37 -8.22 11.47
C ILE A 117 -4.69 -7.31 12.50
N ILE A 118 -3.40 -7.03 12.30
CA ILE A 118 -2.58 -6.25 13.25
C ILE A 118 -1.74 -5.24 12.48
N LYS A 119 -1.85 -3.96 12.85
CA LYS A 119 -0.91 -2.90 12.43
C LYS A 119 0.28 -2.94 13.40
N SER A 120 1.44 -3.37 12.93
CA SER A 120 2.70 -3.34 13.70
C SER A 120 3.89 -3.19 12.77
N ASP A 121 5.01 -2.74 13.32
CA ASP A 121 6.31 -2.74 12.65
C ASP A 121 6.83 -4.19 12.57
N ALA A 122 7.26 -4.63 11.36
CA ALA A 122 7.78 -5.97 11.15
C ALA A 122 9.11 -6.24 11.89
N LYS A 123 9.83 -5.18 12.29
CA LYS A 123 11.02 -5.26 13.16
C LYS A 123 10.66 -5.61 14.61
N ASN A 124 9.39 -5.58 14.99
CA ASN A 124 8.93 -5.81 16.35
C ASN A 124 7.54 -6.50 16.38
N LEU A 125 7.58 -7.82 16.50
CA LEU A 125 6.42 -8.71 16.56
C LEU A 125 6.17 -9.20 17.99
N LYS A 126 6.30 -8.34 19.00
CA LYS A 126 6.11 -8.67 20.44
C LYS A 126 4.75 -9.28 20.81
N PHE A 127 3.75 -9.16 19.94
CA PHE A 127 2.46 -9.81 20.12
C PHE A 127 2.49 -11.31 19.78
N LEU A 128 3.63 -11.83 19.30
CA LEU A 128 3.93 -13.23 19.04
C LEU A 128 5.08 -13.70 19.92
N SER A 129 4.93 -14.90 20.43
CA SER A 129 5.94 -15.66 21.16
C SER A 129 6.99 -16.21 20.21
N ASP A 130 8.12 -16.64 20.77
CA ASP A 130 9.15 -17.34 20.00
C ASP A 130 8.58 -18.67 19.47
N ASN A 131 8.92 -19.04 18.23
CA ASN A 131 8.46 -20.28 17.59
C ASN A 131 6.91 -20.45 17.56
N GLU A 132 6.15 -19.37 17.43
CA GLU A 132 4.68 -19.42 17.39
C GLU A 132 4.12 -19.68 15.97
N ILE A 133 4.83 -19.27 14.92
CA ILE A 133 4.33 -19.25 13.54
C ILE A 133 4.90 -20.41 12.72
N ASP A 134 4.02 -21.14 12.00
CA ASP A 134 4.44 -22.23 11.11
C ASP A 134 4.97 -21.73 9.76
N VAL A 135 4.32 -20.71 9.19
CA VAL A 135 4.63 -20.19 7.86
C VAL A 135 4.53 -18.67 7.85
N ILE A 136 5.54 -18.03 7.27
CA ILE A 136 5.54 -16.59 6.99
C ILE A 136 5.57 -16.41 5.47
N ILE A 137 4.64 -15.63 4.93
CA ILE A 137 4.62 -15.24 3.52
C ILE A 137 4.74 -13.72 3.48
N VAL A 138 5.78 -13.21 2.81
CA VAL A 138 6.09 -11.77 2.81
C VAL A 138 6.48 -11.29 1.42
N ASP A 139 6.01 -10.09 1.08
CA ASP A 139 6.41 -9.30 -0.09
C ASP A 139 7.05 -8.00 0.44
N PRO A 140 8.36 -7.98 0.71
CA PRO A 140 9.03 -6.84 1.32
C PRO A 140 9.11 -5.64 0.36
N PRO A 141 9.26 -4.42 0.89
CA PRO A 141 9.39 -3.21 0.07
C PRO A 141 10.57 -3.28 -0.90
N TYR A 142 10.36 -2.78 -2.12
CA TYR A 142 11.33 -2.84 -3.21
C TYR A 142 12.36 -1.72 -3.18
N TYR A 143 13.21 -1.68 -2.15
CA TYR A 143 14.36 -0.77 -2.08
C TYR A 143 14.01 0.71 -2.29
N ASP A 144 14.39 1.32 -3.43
CA ASP A 144 14.09 2.71 -3.79
C ASP A 144 13.00 2.86 -4.88
N ASN A 145 12.31 1.77 -5.24
CA ASN A 145 11.31 1.78 -6.32
C ASN A 145 10.03 2.53 -5.94
N VAL A 146 9.60 2.46 -4.67
CA VAL A 146 8.35 3.04 -4.19
C VAL A 146 8.55 3.57 -2.77
N MET A 147 8.22 4.84 -2.55
CA MET A 147 8.21 5.47 -1.22
C MET A 147 6.78 5.39 -0.65
N TYR A 148 6.39 4.21 -0.17
CA TYR A 148 5.01 3.90 0.21
C TYR A 148 4.43 4.89 1.21
N ALA A 149 5.17 5.26 2.25
CA ALA A 149 4.68 6.20 3.28
C ALA A 149 4.36 7.57 2.66
N GLU A 150 5.26 8.12 1.85
CA GLU A 150 5.05 9.41 1.17
C GLU A 150 3.85 9.36 0.22
N LEU A 151 3.70 8.30 -0.57
CA LEU A 151 2.55 8.17 -1.49
C LEU A 151 1.24 7.92 -0.73
N SER A 152 1.31 7.15 0.36
CA SER A 152 0.14 6.81 1.17
C SER A 152 -0.47 8.02 1.86
N ASP A 153 0.31 9.06 2.17
CA ASP A 153 -0.22 10.31 2.74
C ASP A 153 -1.34 10.91 1.92
N PHE A 154 -1.27 10.78 0.58
CA PHE A 154 -2.31 11.26 -0.32
C PHE A 154 -3.67 10.66 0.00
N PHE A 155 -3.73 9.37 0.31
CA PHE A 155 -4.97 8.67 0.68
C PHE A 155 -5.25 8.81 2.18
N TYR A 156 -4.22 8.72 3.00
CA TYR A 156 -4.31 8.70 4.45
C TYR A 156 -5.10 9.88 5.01
N VAL A 157 -4.84 11.09 4.51
CA VAL A 157 -5.53 12.30 4.99
C VAL A 157 -7.04 12.28 4.68
N TRP A 158 -7.46 11.74 3.54
CA TRP A 158 -8.87 11.62 3.16
C TRP A 158 -9.56 10.50 3.94
N MET A 159 -8.92 9.33 4.00
CA MET A 159 -9.41 8.20 4.79
C MET A 159 -9.53 8.56 6.27
N LYS A 160 -8.59 9.35 6.82
CA LYS A 160 -8.66 9.84 8.19
C LYS A 160 -9.89 10.71 8.45
N ILE A 161 -10.31 11.56 7.51
CA ILE A 161 -11.56 12.33 7.63
C ILE A 161 -12.76 11.36 7.67
N GLY A 162 -12.79 10.37 6.78
CA GLY A 162 -13.89 9.41 6.64
C GLY A 162 -14.03 8.41 7.78
N LEU A 163 -12.89 7.90 8.27
CA LEU A 163 -12.81 6.63 8.98
C LEU A 163 -12.14 6.70 10.36
N LYS A 164 -11.60 7.85 10.81
CA LYS A 164 -10.90 7.92 12.11
C LYS A 164 -11.76 7.50 13.31
N ASP A 165 -13.06 7.79 13.28
CA ASP A 165 -14.01 7.36 14.30
C ASP A 165 -14.36 5.86 14.26
N ILE A 166 -14.08 5.20 13.12
CA ILE A 166 -14.27 3.77 12.91
C ILE A 166 -13.00 2.98 13.24
N TYR A 167 -11.83 3.47 12.80
CA TYR A 167 -10.51 2.86 12.96
C TYR A 167 -9.49 3.81 13.60
N PRO A 168 -9.72 4.24 14.87
CA PRO A 168 -8.86 5.21 15.53
C PRO A 168 -7.41 4.74 15.67
N GLU A 169 -7.17 3.44 15.80
CA GLU A 169 -5.84 2.82 15.89
C GLU A 169 -5.03 2.91 14.58
N ILE A 170 -5.70 2.99 13.45
CA ILE A 170 -5.07 3.16 12.13
C ILE A 170 -4.81 4.66 11.87
N PHE A 171 -5.79 5.51 12.15
CA PHE A 171 -5.81 6.94 11.77
C PHE A 171 -5.48 7.92 12.91
N ASN A 172 -4.68 7.49 13.89
CA ASN A 172 -4.30 8.33 15.04
C ASN A 172 -3.26 9.40 14.66
N ASP A 173 -2.24 8.99 13.91
CA ASP A 173 -1.07 9.80 13.57
C ASP A 173 -1.42 10.92 12.60
N GLU A 174 -0.64 12.02 12.58
CA GLU A 174 -0.91 13.13 11.65
C GLU A 174 -0.80 12.69 10.18
N LEU A 175 0.27 11.95 9.89
CA LEU A 175 0.62 11.39 8.59
C LEU A 175 1.18 9.96 8.79
N THR A 176 1.46 9.26 7.70
CA THR A 176 2.11 7.95 7.78
C THR A 176 3.53 8.00 8.36
N ASP A 177 4.03 6.88 8.86
CA ASP A 177 5.36 6.76 9.45
C ASP A 177 6.43 6.57 8.37
N LYS A 178 7.23 7.63 8.11
CA LYS A 178 8.36 7.60 7.15
C LYS A 178 9.63 7.09 7.82
N ASP A 179 9.67 7.07 9.14
CA ASP A 179 10.88 6.77 9.89
C ASP A 179 11.11 5.28 10.02
N ASN A 180 10.04 4.52 10.25
CA ASN A 180 10.09 3.06 10.34
C ASN A 180 9.91 2.35 8.99
N GLU A 181 9.59 3.07 7.92
CA GLU A 181 9.50 2.51 6.57
C GLU A 181 10.85 1.90 6.12
N ALA A 182 10.81 0.65 5.64
CA ALA A 182 11.99 -0.05 5.12
C ALA A 182 12.16 0.22 3.61
N VAL A 183 12.50 1.46 3.25
CA VAL A 183 12.82 1.87 1.87
C VAL A 183 14.13 2.65 1.82
N ALA A 184 14.85 2.56 0.69
CA ALA A 184 16.08 3.30 0.47
C ALA A 184 15.75 4.71 -0.06
N ASN A 185 15.37 5.64 0.84
CA ASN A 185 15.01 7.01 0.48
C ASN A 185 16.16 8.02 0.73
N PRO A 186 16.90 8.49 -0.30
CA PRO A 186 18.00 9.43 -0.11
C PRO A 186 17.59 10.81 0.39
N SER A 187 16.32 11.20 0.21
CA SER A 187 15.80 12.50 0.65
C SER A 187 15.78 12.63 2.17
N ARG A 188 15.71 11.50 2.90
CA ARG A 188 15.75 11.46 4.37
C ARG A 188 17.13 11.76 4.97
N PHE A 189 18.19 11.67 4.17
CA PHE A 189 19.58 11.80 4.62
C PHE A 189 20.27 13.07 4.07
N VAL A 190 19.49 14.05 3.59
CA VAL A 190 20.04 15.33 3.12
C VAL A 190 20.71 16.07 4.27
N GLY A 191 21.95 16.53 4.07
CA GLY A 191 22.70 17.28 5.08
C GLY A 191 23.50 16.44 6.09
N MET A 192 23.46 15.10 6.01
CA MET A 192 24.15 14.21 6.97
C MET A 192 25.65 13.93 6.65
N GLY A 193 26.32 14.79 5.89
CA GLY A 193 27.78 14.77 5.65
C GLY A 193 28.35 13.61 4.82
N SER A 194 27.71 12.44 4.82
CA SER A 194 28.05 11.28 3.97
C SER A 194 27.26 11.29 2.66
N SER A 195 27.54 10.33 1.77
CA SER A 195 26.70 10.10 0.60
C SER A 195 25.28 9.69 1.03
N LYS A 196 24.29 10.57 0.79
CA LYS A 196 22.87 10.32 1.10
C LYS A 196 22.34 8.99 0.57
N LYS A 197 22.85 8.53 -0.58
CA LYS A 197 22.47 7.23 -1.16
C LYS A 197 23.02 6.06 -0.35
N SER A 198 24.24 6.18 0.16
CA SER A 198 24.86 5.16 0.99
C SER A 198 24.16 5.04 2.35
N LEU A 199 23.81 6.17 2.96
CA LEU A 199 23.06 6.17 4.21
C LEU A 199 21.67 5.57 4.04
N ALA A 200 20.96 5.91 2.96
CA ALA A 200 19.66 5.31 2.64
C ALA A 200 19.75 3.80 2.40
N LYS A 201 20.81 3.33 1.72
CA LYS A 201 21.08 1.90 1.55
C LYS A 201 21.25 1.20 2.90
N GLN A 202 22.11 1.75 3.75
CA GLN A 202 22.41 1.17 5.07
C GLN A 202 21.17 1.15 5.98
N ASP A 203 20.36 2.20 5.98
CA ASP A 203 19.10 2.25 6.74
C ASP A 203 18.11 1.18 6.26
N TYR A 204 17.95 1.02 4.93
CA TYR A 204 17.13 -0.05 4.37
C TYR A 204 17.64 -1.43 4.77
N GLU A 205 18.93 -1.71 4.58
CA GLU A 205 19.55 -3.00 4.90
C GLU A 205 19.37 -3.36 6.38
N ALA A 206 19.65 -2.41 7.28
CA ALA A 206 19.48 -2.61 8.71
C ALA A 206 18.02 -2.89 9.11
N LYS A 207 17.05 -2.19 8.50
CA LYS A 207 15.61 -2.42 8.78
C LYS A 207 15.13 -3.77 8.26
N MET A 208 15.60 -4.18 7.08
CA MET A 208 15.30 -5.49 6.50
C MET A 208 15.89 -6.62 7.35
N GLU A 209 17.16 -6.51 7.74
CA GLU A 209 17.83 -7.46 8.62
C GLU A 209 17.10 -7.61 9.96
N GLN A 210 16.71 -6.49 10.59
CA GLN A 210 15.92 -6.51 11.83
C GLN A 210 14.56 -7.20 11.66
N SER A 211 13.89 -6.93 10.53
CA SER A 211 12.61 -7.58 10.22
C SER A 211 12.79 -9.09 10.04
N PHE A 212 13.83 -9.53 9.33
CA PHE A 212 14.11 -10.95 9.16
C PHE A 212 14.53 -11.64 10.46
N LYS A 213 15.32 -10.99 11.32
CA LYS A 213 15.64 -11.52 12.65
C LYS A 213 14.39 -11.73 13.49
N GLU A 214 13.47 -10.78 13.45
CA GLU A 214 12.21 -10.88 14.19
C GLU A 214 11.29 -11.97 13.60
N MET A 215 11.25 -12.10 12.27
CA MET A 215 10.58 -13.22 11.60
C MET A 215 11.19 -14.56 12.00
N ASN A 216 12.52 -14.67 12.09
CA ASN A 216 13.21 -15.88 12.50
C ASN A 216 12.87 -16.27 13.94
N ARG A 217 12.81 -15.29 14.85
CA ARG A 217 12.42 -15.50 16.26
C ARG A 217 11.03 -16.12 16.38
N VAL A 218 10.04 -15.58 15.67
CA VAL A 218 8.65 -16.04 15.78
C VAL A 218 8.37 -17.29 14.96
N LEU A 219 9.19 -17.60 13.95
CA LEU A 219 9.04 -18.79 13.12
C LEU A 219 9.47 -20.04 13.91
N GLN A 220 8.70 -21.12 13.80
CA GLN A 220 9.11 -22.41 14.34
C GLN A 220 10.41 -22.90 13.70
N LYS A 221 11.17 -23.74 14.42
CA LYS A 221 12.43 -24.33 13.93
C LYS A 221 12.35 -25.01 12.54
N ASN A 222 11.21 -25.60 12.20
CA ASN A 222 10.95 -26.23 10.90
C ASN A 222 9.93 -25.42 10.04
N GLY A 223 9.64 -24.19 10.44
CA GLY A 223 8.72 -23.31 9.73
C GLY A 223 9.30 -22.80 8.42
N VAL A 224 8.43 -22.28 7.57
CA VAL A 224 8.81 -21.85 6.21
C VAL A 224 8.60 -20.35 6.06
N LEU A 225 9.66 -19.63 5.67
CA LEU A 225 9.57 -18.26 5.20
C LEU A 225 9.57 -18.26 3.66
N THR A 226 8.49 -17.76 3.07
CA THR A 226 8.37 -17.52 1.62
C THR A 226 8.45 -16.02 1.36
N ILE A 227 9.43 -15.61 0.55
CA ILE A 227 9.64 -14.21 0.18
C ILE A 227 9.35 -14.06 -1.30
N MET A 228 8.48 -13.12 -1.64
CA MET A 228 8.29 -12.64 -3.01
C MET A 228 9.20 -11.44 -3.22
N PHE A 229 10.17 -11.53 -4.13
CA PHE A 229 11.07 -10.41 -4.40
C PHE A 229 11.28 -10.21 -5.89
N THR A 230 11.27 -8.95 -6.33
CA THR A 230 11.42 -8.55 -7.72
C THR A 230 12.38 -7.36 -7.76
N HIS A 231 13.60 -7.58 -8.26
CA HIS A 231 14.57 -6.51 -8.42
C HIS A 231 15.45 -6.74 -9.64
N LYS A 232 15.77 -5.64 -10.35
CA LYS A 232 16.53 -5.65 -11.61
C LYS A 232 18.04 -5.75 -11.41
N SER A 233 18.53 -5.37 -10.23
CA SER A 233 19.96 -5.40 -9.87
C SER A 233 20.29 -6.66 -9.08
N THR A 234 21.38 -7.32 -9.48
CA THR A 234 22.02 -8.44 -8.77
C THR A 234 22.44 -8.06 -7.36
N ASP A 235 22.95 -6.83 -7.16
CA ASP A 235 23.42 -6.36 -5.86
C ASP A 235 22.31 -6.36 -4.80
N ALA A 236 21.07 -6.09 -5.20
CA ALA A 236 19.93 -6.13 -4.29
C ALA A 236 19.56 -7.57 -3.89
N TRP A 237 19.74 -8.53 -4.80
CA TRP A 237 19.55 -9.95 -4.51
C TRP A 237 20.63 -10.46 -3.56
N ASP A 238 21.88 -10.06 -3.76
CA ASP A 238 23.00 -10.42 -2.89
C ASP A 238 22.80 -9.84 -1.49
N THR A 239 22.44 -8.55 -1.38
CA THR A 239 22.08 -7.90 -0.11
C THR A 239 20.95 -8.65 0.59
N LEU A 240 19.88 -9.01 -0.12
CA LEU A 240 18.75 -9.74 0.46
C LEU A 240 19.16 -11.12 0.96
N ALA A 241 19.90 -11.88 0.16
CA ALA A 241 20.36 -13.21 0.51
C ALA A 241 21.28 -13.18 1.73
N MET A 242 22.20 -12.21 1.80
CA MET A 242 23.05 -11.98 2.96
C MET A 242 22.23 -11.66 4.21
N ALA A 243 21.27 -10.73 4.12
CA ALA A 243 20.41 -10.36 5.25
C ALA A 243 19.60 -11.57 5.78
N LEU A 244 19.16 -12.47 4.91
CA LEU A 244 18.48 -13.71 5.31
C LEU A 244 19.42 -14.67 6.03
N MET A 245 20.63 -14.86 5.52
CA MET A 245 21.64 -15.73 6.16
C MET A 245 22.05 -15.18 7.52
N GLU A 246 22.28 -13.86 7.64
CA GLU A 246 22.61 -13.19 8.90
C GLU A 246 21.46 -13.21 9.92
N ALA A 247 20.21 -13.25 9.44
CA ALA A 247 19.03 -13.47 10.27
C ALA A 247 18.82 -14.94 10.69
N GLY A 248 19.66 -15.87 10.24
CA GLY A 248 19.60 -17.28 10.61
C GLY A 248 18.74 -18.15 9.70
N PHE A 249 18.38 -17.68 8.50
CA PHE A 249 17.67 -18.48 7.51
C PHE A 249 18.61 -19.26 6.59
N GLN A 250 18.11 -20.40 6.11
CA GLN A 250 18.74 -21.17 5.03
C GLN A 250 17.82 -21.14 3.80
N ILE A 251 18.36 -20.74 2.65
CA ILE A 251 17.62 -20.75 1.39
C ILE A 251 17.54 -22.20 0.89
N SER A 252 16.32 -22.75 0.84
CA SER A 252 16.07 -24.13 0.40
C SER A 252 15.72 -24.23 -1.08
N ALA A 253 15.02 -23.23 -1.62
CA ALA A 253 14.60 -23.19 -3.01
C ALA A 253 14.38 -21.75 -3.48
N SER A 254 14.47 -21.54 -4.79
CA SER A 254 14.12 -20.29 -5.47
C SER A 254 13.39 -20.64 -6.76
N TRP A 255 12.22 -20.01 -6.97
CA TRP A 255 11.40 -20.22 -8.15
C TRP A 255 11.28 -18.91 -8.94
N PRO A 256 11.77 -18.87 -10.19
CA PRO A 256 11.54 -17.71 -11.03
C PRO A 256 10.07 -17.68 -11.47
N VAL A 257 9.39 -16.56 -11.21
CA VAL A 257 8.02 -16.31 -11.69
C VAL A 257 8.06 -15.18 -12.71
N HIS A 258 7.56 -15.43 -13.91
CA HIS A 258 7.44 -14.40 -14.94
C HIS A 258 6.16 -13.60 -14.70
N THR A 259 6.28 -12.38 -14.18
CA THR A 259 5.13 -11.55 -13.74
C THR A 259 4.89 -10.30 -14.61
N GLU A 260 5.77 -9.96 -15.56
CA GLU A 260 5.67 -8.73 -16.35
C GLU A 260 5.00 -8.92 -17.71
N SER A 261 4.20 -7.93 -18.13
CA SER A 261 3.62 -7.84 -19.47
C SER A 261 4.67 -7.35 -20.48
N GLU A 262 4.77 -7.99 -21.65
CA GLU A 262 5.70 -7.65 -22.75
C GLU A 262 5.63 -6.18 -23.23
N ILE A 263 4.56 -5.45 -22.85
CA ILE A 263 4.24 -4.09 -23.31
C ILE A 263 4.77 -3.00 -22.35
N SER A 264 5.33 -3.36 -21.20
CA SER A 264 5.86 -2.38 -20.25
C SER A 264 7.06 -1.61 -20.82
N LEU A 265 6.92 -0.28 -20.96
CA LEU A 265 7.90 0.67 -21.50
C LEU A 265 9.28 0.66 -20.81
N HIS A 266 9.47 -0.10 -19.74
CA HIS A 266 10.73 -0.27 -19.03
C HIS A 266 11.75 -1.19 -19.75
N ILE A 267 11.40 -1.86 -20.86
CA ILE A 267 12.28 -2.83 -21.54
C ILE A 267 12.65 -2.41 -22.98
N ALA A 268 12.12 -1.32 -23.52
CA ALA A 268 12.26 -1.00 -24.95
C ALA A 268 13.71 -0.83 -25.49
N LYS A 269 14.74 -0.84 -24.65
CA LYS A 269 16.13 -1.10 -25.07
C LYS A 269 16.90 -1.81 -23.97
N LYS A 270 17.20 -3.10 -24.16
CA LYS A 270 18.47 -3.78 -23.82
C LYS A 270 18.26 -5.30 -23.73
N ILE A 271 18.16 -5.93 -24.89
CA ILE A 271 18.72 -7.27 -25.08
C ILE A 271 20.07 -7.04 -25.76
N LEU A 272 21.14 -7.30 -25.02
CA LEU A 272 22.41 -7.89 -25.46
C LEU A 272 23.18 -8.26 -24.19
#